data_AF-A0A943HSR6-F1
#
_entry.id   AF-A0A943HSR6-F1
#
_cell.length_a   1.000
_cell.length_b   1.000
_cell.length_c   1.000
_cell.angle_alpha   90.00
_cell.angle_beta   90.00
_cell.angle_gamma   90.00
#
_symmetry.space_group_name_H-M   'P 1'
#
loop_
_entity.id
_entity.type
_entity.pdbx_description
1 polymer ?
#
loop_
_entity_poly.entity_id
_entity_poly.type
_entity_poly.pdbx_seq_one_letter_code
_entity_poly.pdbx_strand_id
1 'polypeptide(L)'
;MMKKPMMPREALERLRTLCNASEQCSTDLIAKLRRWQISTANSEKIMRYLHENRLVDDARFCGAYARDKMRYSRWGRLKIRAMLAAKHIDRDAIADALDALEEDEYRESARGTILAFAARFERPLDYNERLKTLRHAVGRGFESALVADIMKTEGLWGS
;
A
#
# COMPACT_ATOMS: atom_id res chain seq x y z
N MET A 1 -11.21 0.60 -34.49
CA MET A 1 -10.12 1.56 -34.73
C MET A 1 -8.89 1.08 -33.96
N MET A 2 -7.87 0.52 -34.64
CA MET A 2 -6.64 0.09 -33.96
C MET A 2 -5.89 1.33 -33.49
N LYS A 3 -5.62 1.45 -32.17
CA LYS A 3 -4.75 2.52 -31.66
C LYS A 3 -3.37 2.34 -32.27
N LYS A 4 -2.83 3.41 -32.85
CA LYS A 4 -1.47 3.44 -33.37
C LYS A 4 -0.50 3.07 -32.22
N PRO A 5 0.47 2.15 -32.44
CA PRO A 5 1.44 1.80 -31.40
C PRO A 5 2.22 3.04 -30.99
N MET A 6 2.42 3.21 -29.68
CA MET A 6 3.10 4.37 -29.12
C MET A 6 4.58 4.34 -29.50
N MET A 7 5.15 5.48 -29.85
CA MET A 7 6.58 5.55 -30.14
C MET A 7 7.38 5.48 -28.82
N PRO A 8 8.56 4.81 -28.76
CA PRO A 8 9.35 4.72 -27.53
C PRO A 8 9.67 6.07 -26.88
N ARG A 9 9.94 7.11 -27.69
CA ARG A 9 10.19 8.47 -27.22
C ARG A 9 8.96 9.09 -26.55
N GLU A 10 7.77 8.85 -27.11
CA GLU A 10 6.50 9.33 -26.53
C GLU A 10 6.20 8.60 -25.22
N ALA A 11 6.45 7.28 -25.17
CA ALA A 11 6.30 6.49 -23.95
C ALA A 11 7.23 6.98 -22.84
N LEU A 12 8.49 7.26 -23.15
CA LEU A 12 9.45 7.81 -22.20
C LEU A 12 8.95 9.15 -21.64
N GLU A 13 8.55 10.09 -22.49
CA GLU A 13 8.08 11.40 -22.03
C GLU A 13 6.86 11.28 -21.12
N ARG A 14 5.92 10.40 -21.49
CA ARG A 14 4.74 10.13 -20.68
C ARG A 14 5.07 9.53 -19.32
N LEU A 15 6.05 8.63 -19.24
CA LEU A 15 6.52 8.08 -17.97
C LEU A 15 7.27 9.12 -17.14
N ARG A 16 8.07 9.99 -17.75
CA ARG A 16 8.75 11.10 -17.03
C ARG A 16 7.73 12.02 -16.36
N THR A 17 6.69 12.44 -17.07
CA THR A 17 5.60 13.25 -16.50
C THR A 17 4.94 12.54 -15.33
N LEU A 18 4.71 11.23 -15.45
CA LEU A 18 4.10 10.44 -14.38
C LEU A 18 5.00 10.32 -13.14
N CYS A 19 6.30 10.05 -13.33
CA CYS A 19 7.29 9.94 -12.25
C CYS A 19 7.53 11.28 -11.56
N ASN A 20 7.45 12.39 -12.30
CA ASN A 20 7.55 13.73 -11.71
C ASN A 20 6.33 14.10 -10.86
N ALA A 21 5.16 13.56 -11.19
CA ALA A 21 3.93 13.84 -10.46
C ALA A 21 3.77 13.00 -9.18
N SER A 22 4.30 11.77 -9.18
CA SER A 22 4.13 10.84 -8.06
C SER A 22 5.10 9.66 -8.18
N GLU A 23 5.45 9.08 -7.04
CA GLU A 23 6.28 7.86 -7.01
C GLU A 23 5.63 6.72 -7.79
N GLN A 24 6.45 6.04 -8.61
CA GLN A 24 6.01 4.93 -9.44
C GLN A 24 6.76 3.66 -9.10
N CYS A 25 6.06 2.53 -9.23
CA CYS A 25 6.65 1.20 -9.13
C CYS A 25 7.11 0.71 -10.50
N SER A 26 8.32 0.15 -10.58
CA SER A 26 8.91 -0.40 -11.80
C SER A 26 7.99 -1.42 -12.48
N THR A 27 7.39 -2.32 -11.69
CA THR A 27 6.44 -3.34 -12.19
C THR A 27 5.24 -2.71 -12.89
N ASP A 28 4.67 -1.64 -12.31
CA ASP A 28 3.52 -0.95 -12.90
C ASP A 28 3.91 -0.22 -14.20
N LEU A 29 5.11 0.36 -14.25
CA LEU A 29 5.61 1.04 -15.45
C LEU A 29 5.90 0.07 -16.58
N ILE A 30 6.50 -1.09 -16.28
CA ILE A 30 6.69 -2.17 -17.25
C ILE A 30 5.34 -2.66 -17.78
N ALA A 31 4.34 -2.83 -16.91
CA ALA A 31 2.99 -3.19 -17.32
C ALA A 31 2.32 -2.10 -18.19
N LYS A 32 2.60 -0.81 -17.96
CA LYS A 32 2.16 0.28 -18.85
C LYS A 32 2.83 0.20 -20.22
N LEU A 33 4.15 0.02 -20.28
CA LEU A 33 4.91 -0.09 -21.52
C LEU A 33 4.41 -1.28 -22.37
N ARG A 34 4.15 -2.42 -21.75
CA ARG A 34 3.54 -3.59 -22.41
C ARG A 34 2.15 -3.27 -22.99
N ARG A 35 1.29 -2.59 -22.23
CA ARG A 35 -0.04 -2.15 -22.72
C ARG A 35 0.05 -1.14 -23.86
N TRP A 36 1.11 -0.35 -23.92
CA TRP A 36 1.40 0.57 -25.02
C TRP A 36 2.11 -0.11 -26.20
N GLN A 37 2.29 -1.43 -26.15
CA GLN A 37 2.92 -2.25 -27.18
C GLN A 37 4.38 -1.85 -27.45
N ILE A 38 5.07 -1.32 -26.44
CA ILE A 38 6.51 -1.06 -26.53
C ILE A 38 7.24 -2.40 -26.43
N SER A 39 8.10 -2.70 -27.41
CA SER A 39 8.93 -3.91 -27.41
C SER A 39 9.75 -4.04 -26.13
N THR A 40 10.06 -5.26 -25.70
CA THR A 40 10.89 -5.55 -24.52
C THR A 40 12.22 -4.79 -24.52
N ALA A 41 12.97 -4.82 -25.63
CA ALA A 41 14.26 -4.13 -25.74
C ALA A 41 14.16 -2.59 -25.56
N ASN A 42 13.09 -1.97 -26.07
CA ASN A 42 12.85 -0.55 -25.83
C ASN A 42 12.36 -0.28 -24.40
N SER A 43 11.56 -1.18 -23.82
CA SER A 43 11.12 -1.06 -22.43
C SER A 43 12.31 -1.10 -21.47
N GLU A 44 13.26 -2.01 -21.68
CA GLU A 44 14.50 -2.09 -20.89
C GLU A 44 15.34 -0.81 -21.00
N LYS A 45 15.49 -0.25 -22.21
CA LYS A 45 16.19 1.03 -22.41
C LYS A 45 15.51 2.18 -21.67
N ILE A 46 14.18 2.25 -21.74
CA ILE A 46 13.38 3.28 -21.06
C ILE A 46 13.51 3.11 -19.54
N MET A 47 13.32 1.92 -19.00
CA MET A 47 13.43 1.66 -17.56
C MET A 47 14.83 1.95 -17.03
N ARG A 48 15.88 1.56 -17.76
CA ARG A 48 17.26 1.90 -17.41
C ARG A 48 17.45 3.41 -17.32
N TYR A 49 17.00 4.16 -18.33
CA TYR A 49 17.06 5.62 -18.29
C TYR A 49 16.33 6.21 -17.07
N LEU A 50 15.13 5.71 -16.75
CA LEU A 50 14.36 6.18 -15.61
C LEU A 50 15.08 5.92 -14.27
N HIS A 51 15.73 4.76 -14.11
CA HIS A 51 16.53 4.45 -12.91
C HIS A 51 17.83 5.26 -12.83
N GLU A 52 18.60 5.35 -13.92
CA GLU A 52 19.87 6.10 -13.98
C GLU A 52 19.65 7.59 -13.67
N ASN A 53 18.49 8.14 -14.08
CA ASN A 53 18.10 9.52 -13.78
C ASN A 53 17.32 9.66 -12.46
N ARG A 54 17.25 8.61 -11.64
CA ARG A 54 16.56 8.57 -10.32
C ARG A 54 15.08 8.98 -10.36
N LEU A 55 14.45 8.85 -11.53
CA LEU A 55 13.03 9.10 -11.72
C LEU A 55 12.19 7.94 -11.16
N VAL A 56 12.73 6.72 -11.15
CA VAL A 56 12.10 5.54 -10.56
C VAL A 56 13.03 4.92 -9.52
N ASP A 57 12.46 4.71 -8.33
CA ASP A 57 13.12 4.08 -7.18
C ASP A 57 12.05 3.29 -6.41
N ASP A 58 12.13 1.96 -6.46
CA ASP A 58 11.11 1.11 -5.84
C ASP A 58 11.11 1.19 -4.32
N ALA A 59 12.24 1.51 -3.68
CA ALA A 59 12.29 1.71 -2.23
C ALA A 59 11.57 3.01 -1.84
N ARG A 60 11.79 4.09 -2.60
CA ARG A 60 11.08 5.36 -2.44
C ARG A 60 9.57 5.19 -2.66
N PHE A 61 9.18 4.43 -3.68
CA PHE A 61 7.79 4.04 -3.90
C PHE A 61 7.21 3.25 -2.72
N CYS A 62 7.94 2.25 -2.22
CA CYS A 62 7.53 1.40 -1.10
C CYS A 62 7.16 2.22 0.14
N GLY A 63 8.04 3.15 0.55
CA GLY A 63 7.82 4.02 1.70
C GLY A 63 6.68 5.02 1.51
N ALA A 64 6.52 5.59 0.30
CA ALA A 64 5.37 6.45 0.00
C ALA A 64 4.05 5.66 0.04
N TYR A 65 4.02 4.49 -0.59
CA TYR A 65 2.86 3.60 -0.63
C TYR A 65 2.44 3.17 0.78
N ALA A 66 3.38 2.74 1.61
CA ALA A 66 3.09 2.30 2.98
C ALA A 66 2.45 3.41 3.81
N ARG A 67 3.03 4.62 3.80
CA ARG A 67 2.50 5.79 4.51
C ARG A 67 1.11 6.18 4.02
N ASP A 68 0.90 6.24 2.70
CA ASP A 68 -0.41 6.58 2.12
C ASP A 68 -1.48 5.56 2.49
N LYS A 69 -1.15 4.27 2.43
CA LYS A 69 -2.09 3.20 2.79
C LYS A 69 -2.40 3.19 4.28
N MET A 70 -1.43 3.48 5.14
CA MET A 70 -1.67 3.62 6.58
C MET A 70 -2.57 4.84 6.89
N ARG A 71 -2.24 6.01 6.34
CA ARG A 71 -2.92 7.28 6.68
C ARG A 71 -4.32 7.39 6.06
N TYR A 72 -4.42 7.21 4.75
CA TYR A 72 -5.66 7.49 4.02
C TYR A 72 -6.50 6.24 3.82
N SER A 73 -5.85 5.11 3.54
CA SER A 73 -6.58 3.85 3.38
C SER A 73 -6.81 3.14 4.70
N ARG A 74 -6.18 3.55 5.82
CA ARG A 74 -6.26 2.90 7.14
C ARG A 74 -5.91 1.41 7.09
N TRP A 75 -4.91 1.02 6.31
CA TRP A 75 -4.46 -0.36 6.19
C TRP A 75 -3.42 -0.69 7.27
N GLY A 76 -3.50 -1.90 7.81
CA GLY A 76 -2.46 -2.43 8.68
C GLY A 76 -1.26 -2.98 7.88
N ARG A 77 -0.12 -3.16 8.56
CA ARG A 77 1.17 -3.58 7.96
C ARG A 77 1.05 -4.87 7.18
N LEU A 78 0.26 -5.84 7.64
CA LEU A 78 0.10 -7.14 6.95
C LEU A 78 -0.52 -6.96 5.56
N LYS A 79 -1.50 -6.08 5.43
CA LYS A 79 -2.15 -5.79 4.14
C LYS A 79 -1.25 -4.98 3.23
N ILE A 80 -0.55 -3.98 3.78
CA ILE A 80 0.42 -3.18 3.02
C ILE A 80 1.51 -4.10 2.45
N ARG A 81 2.09 -4.97 3.29
CA ARG A 81 3.08 -5.98 2.91
C ARG A 81 2.59 -6.86 1.76
N ALA A 82 1.39 -7.43 1.90
CA ALA A 82 0.82 -8.31 0.87
C ALA A 82 0.65 -7.59 -0.48
N MET A 83 0.21 -6.32 -0.45
CA MET A 83 -0.03 -5.54 -1.67
C MET A 83 1.26 -5.07 -2.35
N LEU A 84 2.32 -4.78 -1.57
CA LEU A 84 3.65 -4.50 -2.12
C LEU A 84 4.31 -5.77 -2.67
N ALA A 85 4.16 -6.91 -1.98
CA ALA A 85 4.65 -8.20 -2.47
C ALA A 85 3.97 -8.60 -3.79
N ALA A 86 2.67 -8.33 -3.94
CA ALA A 86 1.96 -8.53 -5.21
C ALA A 86 2.45 -7.64 -6.35
N LYS A 87 3.21 -6.57 -6.05
CA LYS A 87 3.91 -5.74 -7.03
C LYS A 87 5.33 -6.22 -7.34
N HIS A 88 5.73 -7.37 -6.80
CA HIS A 88 7.06 -7.95 -6.95
C HIS A 88 8.20 -7.03 -6.46
N ILE A 89 7.92 -6.21 -5.44
CA ILE A 89 8.95 -5.43 -4.77
C ILE A 89 9.76 -6.34 -3.85
N ASP A 90 11.05 -6.05 -3.73
CA ASP A 90 11.97 -6.79 -2.87
C ASP A 90 11.51 -6.83 -1.41
N ARG A 91 11.76 -7.96 -0.74
CA ARG A 91 11.28 -8.18 0.63
C ARG A 91 11.93 -7.24 1.64
N ASP A 92 13.21 -6.92 1.46
CA ASP A 92 13.94 -6.07 2.38
C ASP A 92 13.46 -4.62 2.24
N ALA A 93 13.24 -4.16 0.99
CA ALA A 93 12.64 -2.85 0.73
C ALA A 93 11.21 -2.73 1.31
N ILE A 94 10.44 -3.83 1.34
CA ILE A 94 9.12 -3.85 2.00
C ILE A 94 9.28 -3.79 3.53
N ALA A 95 10.22 -4.53 4.10
CA ALA A 95 10.48 -4.51 5.54
C ALA A 95 10.87 -3.10 6.00
N ASP A 96 11.86 -2.50 5.35
CA ASP A 96 12.33 -1.14 5.64
C ASP A 96 11.18 -0.11 5.56
N ALA A 97 10.32 -0.21 4.55
CA ALA A 97 9.19 0.69 4.40
C ALA A 97 8.12 0.55 5.49
N LEU A 98 7.92 -0.67 6.02
CA LEU A 98 6.96 -0.93 7.10
C LEU A 98 7.52 -0.56 8.46
N ASP A 99 8.83 -0.74 8.66
CA ASP A 99 9.54 -0.39 9.89
C ASP A 99 9.72 1.13 10.01
N ALA A 100 9.79 1.85 8.89
CA ALA A 100 9.80 3.31 8.86
C ALA A 100 8.43 3.96 9.13
N LEU A 101 7.35 3.18 9.30
CA LEU A 101 6.05 3.71 9.69
C LEU A 101 6.07 4.15 11.15
N GLU A 102 5.65 5.39 11.38
CA GLU A 102 5.53 5.95 12.73
C GLU A 102 4.52 5.13 13.55
N GLU A 103 4.96 4.62 14.71
CA GLU A 103 4.24 3.62 15.49
C GLU A 103 3.00 4.22 16.18
N ASP A 104 3.07 5.47 16.64
CA ASP A 104 1.94 6.16 17.25
C ASP A 104 0.85 6.44 16.20
N GLU A 105 1.22 6.95 15.01
CA GLU A 105 0.30 7.13 13.88
C GLU A 105 -0.35 5.79 13.47
N TYR A 106 0.43 4.70 13.49
CA TYR A 106 -0.06 3.37 13.16
C TYR A 106 -1.10 2.89 14.19
N ARG A 107 -0.80 3.03 15.48
CA ARG A 107 -1.70 2.68 16.59
C ARG A 107 -2.97 3.52 16.57
N GLU A 108 -2.87 4.81 16.33
CA GLU A 108 -4.03 5.69 16.18
C GLU A 108 -4.90 5.29 14.98
N SER A 109 -4.28 4.93 13.86
CA SER A 109 -4.98 4.44 12.68
C SER A 109 -5.74 3.13 12.94
N ALA A 110 -5.12 2.19 13.66
CA ALA A 110 -5.75 0.96 14.11
C ALA A 110 -6.93 1.25 15.06
N ARG A 111 -6.68 2.08 16.09
CA ARG A 111 -7.68 2.47 17.09
C ARG A 111 -8.90 3.14 16.45
N GLY A 112 -8.68 4.13 15.59
CA GLY A 112 -9.75 4.81 14.87
C GLY A 112 -10.56 3.86 14.00
N THR A 113 -9.91 2.91 13.32
CA THR A 113 -10.59 1.89 12.51
C THR A 113 -11.46 0.96 13.36
N ILE A 114 -10.92 0.49 14.49
CA ILE A 114 -11.62 -0.41 15.41
C ILE A 114 -12.84 0.29 16.03
N LEU A 115 -12.65 1.48 16.59
CA LEU A 115 -13.70 2.24 17.25
C LEU A 115 -14.81 2.67 16.29
N ALA A 116 -14.46 3.12 15.08
CA ALA A 116 -15.45 3.48 14.07
C ALA A 116 -16.34 2.29 13.68
N PHE A 117 -15.78 1.08 13.60
CA PHE A 117 -16.57 -0.12 13.33
C PHE A 117 -17.40 -0.56 14.55
N ALA A 118 -16.80 -0.52 15.75
CA ALA A 118 -17.45 -0.91 16.99
C ALA A 118 -18.64 0.01 17.35
N ALA A 119 -18.58 1.30 16.97
CA ALA A 119 -19.65 2.28 17.18
C ALA A 119 -20.99 1.94 16.50
N ARG A 120 -21.02 0.88 15.67
CA ARG A 120 -22.24 0.34 15.05
C ARG A 120 -23.05 -0.55 16.00
N PHE A 121 -22.51 -0.87 17.16
CA PHE A 121 -23.08 -1.79 18.15
C PHE A 121 -23.33 -1.06 19.47
N GLU A 122 -24.22 -1.62 20.30
CA GLU A 122 -24.41 -1.14 21.66
C GLU A 122 -23.25 -1.58 22.54
N ARG A 123 -22.88 -0.74 23.51
CA ARG A 123 -21.80 -1.06 24.46
C ARG A 123 -22.41 -1.58 25.77
N PRO A 124 -21.82 -2.62 26.39
CA PRO A 124 -20.66 -3.38 25.93
C PRO A 124 -21.01 -4.34 24.78
N LEU A 125 -20.05 -4.57 23.89
CA LEU A 125 -20.24 -5.49 22.77
C LEU A 125 -20.45 -6.92 23.28
N ASP A 126 -21.35 -7.66 22.65
CA ASP A 126 -21.49 -9.09 22.87
C ASP A 126 -20.35 -9.90 22.22
N TYR A 127 -20.32 -11.22 22.42
CA TYR A 127 -19.30 -12.10 21.85
C TYR A 127 -19.23 -12.02 20.31
N ASN A 128 -20.38 -12.02 19.64
CA ASN A 128 -20.46 -12.00 18.18
C ASN A 128 -20.01 -10.65 17.62
N GLU A 129 -20.35 -9.56 18.28
CA GLU A 129 -19.96 -8.18 17.93
C GLU A 129 -18.46 -7.95 18.12
N ARG A 130 -17.88 -8.46 19.21
CA ARG A 130 -16.41 -8.46 19.41
C ARG A 130 -15.73 -9.21 18.27
N LEU A 131 -16.22 -10.39 17.93
CA LEU A 131 -15.63 -11.20 16.87
C LEU A 131 -15.77 -10.54 15.48
N LYS A 132 -16.89 -9.86 15.21
CA LYS A 132 -17.06 -9.05 13.99
C LYS A 132 -16.06 -7.89 13.95
N THR A 133 -15.88 -7.18 15.07
CA THR A 133 -14.95 -6.05 15.19
C THR A 133 -13.50 -6.51 14.99
N LEU A 134 -13.10 -7.62 15.63
CA LEU A 134 -11.80 -8.24 15.44
C LEU A 134 -11.57 -8.64 13.98
N ARG A 135 -12.51 -9.38 13.37
CA ARG A 135 -12.42 -9.78 11.96
C ARG A 135 -12.34 -8.59 11.02
N HIS A 136 -13.08 -7.52 11.30
CA HIS A 136 -12.99 -6.30 10.53
C HIS A 136 -11.56 -5.76 10.55
N ALA A 137 -11.00 -5.46 11.72
CA ALA A 137 -9.66 -4.89 11.84
C ALA A 137 -8.55 -5.81 11.28
N VAL A 138 -8.65 -7.13 11.50
CA VAL A 138 -7.71 -8.10 10.91
C VAL A 138 -7.83 -8.13 9.38
N GLY A 139 -9.04 -8.09 8.82
CA GLY A 139 -9.26 -7.97 7.36
C GLY A 139 -8.77 -6.64 6.77
N ARG A 140 -8.57 -5.63 7.63
CA ARG A 140 -7.93 -4.36 7.29
C ARG A 140 -6.39 -4.44 7.34
N GLY A 141 -5.84 -5.54 7.84
CA GLY A 141 -4.40 -5.85 7.84
C GLY A 141 -3.69 -5.59 9.17
N PHE A 142 -4.42 -5.25 10.23
CA PHE A 142 -3.83 -5.04 11.54
C PHE A 142 -3.52 -6.37 12.23
N GLU A 143 -2.44 -6.42 12.99
CA GLU A 143 -1.99 -7.58 13.75
C GLU A 143 -3.03 -7.93 14.81
N SER A 144 -3.37 -9.23 14.94
CA SER A 144 -4.41 -9.69 15.88
C SER A 144 -4.11 -9.29 17.33
N ALA A 145 -2.83 -9.32 17.74
CA ALA A 145 -2.40 -8.91 19.07
C ALA A 145 -2.68 -7.42 19.33
N LEU A 146 -2.36 -6.54 18.38
CA LEU A 146 -2.64 -5.11 18.48
C LEU A 146 -4.15 -4.84 18.55
N VAL A 147 -4.92 -5.52 17.71
CA VAL A 147 -6.39 -5.37 17.71
C VAL A 147 -6.98 -5.79 19.06
N ALA A 148 -6.54 -6.93 19.61
CA ALA A 148 -7.03 -7.42 20.89
C ALA A 148 -6.66 -6.47 22.05
N ASP A 149 -5.43 -5.95 22.05
CA ASP A 149 -4.93 -4.97 23.01
C ASP A 149 -5.75 -3.67 23.00
N ILE A 150 -6.00 -3.10 21.81
CA ILE A 150 -6.84 -1.91 21.67
C ILE A 150 -8.26 -2.20 22.15
N MET A 151 -8.87 -3.31 21.73
CA MET A 151 -10.23 -3.65 22.18
C MET A 151 -10.32 -3.80 23.71
N LYS A 152 -9.24 -4.27 24.37
CA LYS A 152 -9.12 -4.37 25.83
C LYS A 152 -9.03 -3.01 26.48
N THR A 153 -8.09 -2.19 26.03
CA THR A 153 -7.85 -0.84 26.54
C THR A 153 -9.09 0.04 26.39
N GLU A 154 -9.83 -0.12 25.30
CA GLU A 154 -11.06 0.64 25.04
C GLU A 154 -12.30 0.09 25.75
N GLY A 155 -12.18 -0.99 26.53
CA GLY A 155 -13.31 -1.58 27.27
C GLY A 155 -14.39 -2.18 26.35
N LEU A 156 -13.99 -2.81 25.25
CA LEU A 156 -14.90 -3.50 24.33
C LEU A 156 -15.13 -4.97 24.71
N TRP A 157 -14.28 -5.56 25.56
CA TRP A 157 -14.41 -6.94 26.05
C TRP A 157 -15.37 -7.09 27.24
N GLY A 158 -16.04 -6.00 27.66
CA GLY A 158 -16.74 -5.97 28.94
C GLY A 158 -15.76 -6.01 30.12
N SER A 159 -16.21 -5.54 31.28
CA SER A 159 -15.55 -5.76 32.56
C SER A 159 -15.51 -7.24 32.91
#